data_AF-A0A8T5M7V1-F1
#
_entry.id   AF-A0A8T5M7V1-F1
#
_cell.length_a   1.000
_cell.length_b   1.000
_cell.length_c   1.000
_cell.angle_alpha   90.00
_cell.angle_beta   90.00
_cell.angle_gamma   90.00
#
_symmetry.space_group_name_H-M   'P 1'
#
loop_
_entity.id
_entity.type
_entity.pdbx_description
1 polymer ?
#
loop_
_entity_poly.entity_id
_entity_poly.type
_entity_poly.pdbx_seq_one_letter_code
_entity_poly.pdbx_strand_id
1 'polypeptide(L)'
;MNNKATSKILMSNLIYLILAAVFIALMLYYIFSQANAANFWSQYYVKELSKITNLAQPGDEITLDIHRATIIATKNKIPSFSEIFSFNNPDNEICVKLSPGRKNCYHHFNNVDITNEKIQLAAGPKADTNLLTFEIKEKEVTESA
;
A
#
# COMPACT_ATOMS: atom_id res chain seq x y z
N MET A 1 -6.59 63.59 -0.22
CA MET A 1 -6.64 62.23 0.38
C MET A 1 -5.80 61.29 -0.46
N ASN A 2 -4.91 60.52 0.18
CA ASN A 2 -3.74 59.93 -0.44
C ASN A 2 -4.04 58.53 -1.04
N ASN A 3 -4.60 58.50 -2.25
CA ASN A 3 -5.04 57.27 -2.94
C ASN A 3 -3.89 56.26 -3.18
N LYS A 4 -2.63 56.71 -3.12
CA LYS A 4 -1.44 55.87 -3.28
C LYS A 4 -1.18 54.96 -2.06
N ALA A 5 -1.55 55.38 -0.86
CA ALA A 5 -1.38 54.57 0.36
C ALA A 5 -2.40 53.43 0.41
N THR A 6 -3.66 53.72 0.09
CA THR A 6 -4.74 52.73 0.03
C THR A 6 -4.47 51.68 -1.05
N SER A 7 -3.96 52.09 -2.22
CA SER A 7 -3.60 51.18 -3.31
C SER A 7 -2.48 50.21 -2.91
N LYS A 8 -1.45 50.65 -2.16
CA LYS A 8 -0.40 49.76 -1.66
C LYS A 8 -0.91 48.75 -0.63
N ILE A 9 -1.83 49.16 0.26
CA ILE A 9 -2.44 48.28 1.26
C ILE A 9 -3.33 47.24 0.57
N LEU A 10 -4.12 47.65 -0.42
CA LEU A 10 -4.96 46.74 -1.23
C LEU A 10 -4.10 45.72 -2.00
N MET A 11 -3.00 46.16 -2.63
CA MET A 11 -2.10 45.25 -3.35
C MET A 11 -1.40 44.26 -2.43
N SER A 12 -0.94 44.71 -1.27
CA SER A 12 -0.31 43.82 -0.28
C SER A 12 -1.30 42.75 0.20
N ASN A 13 -2.53 43.13 0.54
CA ASN A 13 -3.56 42.18 0.97
C ASN A 13 -3.95 41.19 -0.13
N LEU A 14 -3.99 41.64 -1.39
CA LEU A 14 -4.27 40.76 -2.53
C LEU A 14 -3.18 39.69 -2.70
N ILE A 15 -1.91 40.07 -2.58
CA ILE A 15 -0.78 39.12 -2.66
C ILE A 15 -0.86 38.10 -1.53
N TYR A 16 -1.15 38.52 -0.29
CA TYR A 16 -1.35 37.61 0.83
C TYR A 16 -2.49 36.63 0.59
N LEU A 17 -3.61 37.09 0.04
CA LEU A 17 -4.77 36.25 -0.24
C LEU A 17 -4.46 35.20 -1.32
N ILE A 18 -3.74 35.58 -2.39
CA ILE A 18 -3.29 34.64 -3.43
C ILE A 18 -2.35 33.60 -2.83
N LEU A 19 -1.37 34.02 -2.02
CA LEU A 19 -0.43 33.11 -1.38
C LEU A 19 -1.16 32.11 -0.45
N ALA A 20 -2.12 32.59 0.34
CA ALA A 20 -2.95 31.76 1.20
C ALA A 20 -3.78 30.76 0.40
N ALA A 21 -4.39 31.18 -0.72
CA ALA A 21 -5.15 30.30 -1.59
C ALA A 21 -4.27 29.20 -2.20
N VAL A 22 -3.06 29.55 -2.66
CA VAL A 22 -2.09 28.56 -3.18
C VAL A 22 -1.68 27.59 -2.08
N PHE A 23 -1.38 28.10 -0.87
CA PHE A 23 -1.02 27.27 0.26
C PHE A 23 -2.13 26.27 0.63
N ILE A 24 -3.38 26.73 0.70
CA ILE A 24 -4.55 25.87 0.97
C ILE A 24 -4.72 24.84 -0.14
N ALA A 25 -4.57 25.23 -1.40
CA ALA A 25 -4.68 24.31 -2.53
C ALA A 25 -3.61 23.19 -2.48
N LEU A 26 -2.36 23.55 -2.18
CA LEU A 26 -1.27 22.58 -2.00
C LEU A 26 -1.51 21.66 -0.80
N MET A 27 -2.01 22.21 0.32
CA MET A 27 -2.35 21.44 1.50
C MET A 27 -3.47 20.45 1.21
N LEU A 28 -4.54 20.88 0.53
CA LEU A 28 -5.63 20.00 0.09
C LEU A 28 -5.13 18.91 -0.86
N TYR A 29 -4.31 19.26 -1.84
CA TYR A 29 -3.69 18.30 -2.75
C TYR A 29 -2.87 17.23 -1.99
N TYR A 30 -2.07 17.65 -1.01
CA TYR A 30 -1.29 16.75 -0.17
C TYR A 30 -2.18 15.85 0.70
N ILE A 31 -3.24 16.40 1.31
CA ILE A 31 -4.18 15.60 2.08
C ILE A 31 -4.87 14.57 1.19
N PHE A 32 -5.33 14.96 -0.01
CA PHE A 32 -5.96 14.02 -0.95
C PHE A 32 -5.00 12.94 -1.45
N SER A 33 -3.72 13.25 -1.63
CA SER A 33 -2.72 12.24 -2.02
C SER A 33 -2.44 11.23 -0.90
N GLN A 34 -2.51 11.67 0.36
CA GLN A 34 -2.34 10.81 1.53
C GLN A 34 -3.63 10.09 1.97
N ALA A 35 -4.81 10.64 1.62
CA ALA A 35 -6.12 10.15 2.05
C ALA A 35 -6.44 8.72 1.61
N ASN A 36 -5.74 8.18 0.59
CA ASN A 36 -5.97 6.81 0.16
C ASN A 36 -5.41 5.77 1.13
N ALA A 37 -4.71 6.17 2.21
CA ALA A 37 -4.16 5.31 3.25
C ALA A 37 -3.35 4.10 2.73
N ALA A 38 -2.98 4.13 1.44
CA ALA A 38 -2.40 3.00 0.73
C ALA A 38 -1.05 2.62 1.33
N ASN A 39 -0.27 3.61 1.73
CA ASN A 39 0.99 3.39 2.42
C ASN A 39 0.78 2.72 3.80
N PHE A 40 -0.20 3.20 4.58
CA PHE A 40 -0.52 2.62 5.88
C PHE A 40 -0.97 1.17 5.75
N TRP A 41 -1.94 0.88 4.86
CA TRP A 41 -2.44 -0.46 4.64
C TRP A 41 -1.37 -1.39 4.05
N SER A 42 -0.54 -0.91 3.12
CA SER A 42 0.57 -1.68 2.56
C SER A 42 1.56 -2.08 3.65
N GLN A 43 1.91 -1.17 4.57
CA GLN A 43 2.75 -1.47 5.72
C GLN A 43 2.10 -2.42 6.73
N TYR A 44 0.79 -2.29 6.94
CA TYR A 44 0.04 -3.23 7.79
C TYR A 44 0.10 -4.64 7.22
N TYR A 45 -0.28 -4.82 5.95
CA TYR A 45 -0.33 -6.12 5.30
C TYR A 45 1.04 -6.77 5.17
N VAL A 46 2.09 -6.01 4.83
CA VAL A 46 3.44 -6.60 4.70
C VAL A 46 3.98 -7.11 6.04
N LYS A 47 3.70 -6.38 7.14
CA LYS A 47 4.12 -6.80 8.49
C LYS A 47 3.31 -7.98 8.99
N GLU A 48 2.00 -7.98 8.73
CA GLU A 48 1.12 -9.07 9.13
C GLU A 48 1.48 -10.36 8.39
N LEU A 49 1.68 -10.29 7.07
CA LEU A 49 2.15 -11.43 6.28
C LEU A 49 3.51 -11.93 6.76
N SER A 50 4.47 -11.03 6.97
CA SER A 50 5.79 -11.42 7.49
C SER A 50 5.69 -12.09 8.87
N LYS A 51 4.85 -11.57 9.76
CA LYS A 51 4.62 -12.16 11.08
C LYS A 51 4.00 -13.56 10.96
N ILE A 52 3.00 -13.74 10.11
CA ILE A 52 2.39 -15.05 9.89
C ILE A 52 3.41 -16.03 9.32
N THR A 53 4.15 -15.64 8.28
CA THR A 53 5.22 -16.47 7.71
C THR A 53 6.31 -16.82 8.73
N ASN A 54 6.63 -15.89 9.63
CA ASN A 54 7.59 -16.13 10.71
C ASN A 54 7.12 -17.15 11.75
N LEU A 55 5.80 -17.29 11.93
CA LEU A 55 5.20 -18.21 12.90
C LEU A 55 4.72 -19.52 12.28
N ALA A 56 4.58 -19.56 10.96
CA ALA A 56 4.06 -20.71 10.23
C ALA A 56 5.09 -21.84 10.14
N GLN A 57 4.59 -23.07 10.13
CA GLN A 57 5.38 -24.28 9.91
C GLN A 57 5.25 -24.74 8.45
N PRO A 58 6.26 -25.45 7.90
CA PRO A 58 6.11 -26.11 6.61
C PRO A 58 4.88 -27.03 6.58
N GLY A 59 4.07 -26.91 5.54
CA GLY A 59 2.79 -27.60 5.38
C GLY A 59 1.56 -26.77 5.81
N ASP A 60 1.75 -25.60 6.42
CA ASP A 60 0.64 -24.74 6.78
C ASP A 60 0.02 -24.06 5.55
N GLU A 61 -1.32 -24.04 5.51
CA GLU A 61 -2.10 -23.21 4.57
C GLU A 61 -2.62 -21.97 5.31
N ILE A 62 -2.23 -20.79 4.82
CA ILE A 62 -2.59 -19.51 5.41
C ILE A 62 -3.64 -18.83 4.54
N THR A 63 -4.73 -18.37 5.15
CA THR A 63 -5.76 -17.56 4.49
C THR A 63 -5.95 -16.23 5.21
N LEU A 64 -5.86 -15.13 4.45
CA LEU A 64 -5.96 -13.75 4.95
C LEU A 64 -7.02 -12.96 4.19
N ASP A 65 -7.79 -12.13 4.90
CA ASP A 65 -8.70 -11.16 4.29
C ASP A 65 -7.92 -9.94 3.72
N ILE A 66 -7.94 -9.84 2.40
CA ILE A 66 -7.33 -8.77 1.60
C ILE A 66 -8.38 -7.84 0.97
N HIS A 67 -9.64 -7.87 1.43
CA HIS A 67 -10.71 -7.03 0.91
C HIS A 67 -10.36 -5.53 0.91
N ARG A 68 -9.81 -5.02 2.01
CA ARG A 68 -9.35 -3.61 2.07
C ARG A 68 -8.20 -3.35 1.11
N ALA A 69 -7.23 -4.28 1.02
CA ALA A 69 -6.10 -4.15 0.10
C ALA A 69 -6.56 -4.02 -1.36
N THR A 70 -7.46 -4.90 -1.78
CA THR A 70 -8.01 -4.93 -3.15
C THR A 70 -8.81 -3.68 -3.48
N ILE A 71 -9.69 -3.19 -2.58
CA ILE A 71 -10.42 -1.92 -2.79
C ILE A 71 -9.46 -0.75 -3.01
N ILE A 72 -8.43 -0.64 -2.17
CA ILE A 72 -7.45 0.44 -2.25
C ILE A 72 -6.65 0.34 -3.55
N ALA A 73 -6.20 -0.87 -3.92
CA ALA A 73 -5.45 -1.11 -5.14
C ALA A 73 -6.29 -0.80 -6.40
N THR A 74 -7.56 -1.19 -6.43
CA THR A 74 -8.49 -0.87 -7.52
C THR A 74 -8.73 0.65 -7.62
N LYS A 75 -8.94 1.34 -6.49
CA LYS A 75 -9.08 2.81 -6.46
C LYS A 75 -7.83 3.51 -7.00
N ASN A 76 -6.65 2.94 -6.73
CA ASN A 76 -5.36 3.44 -7.19
C ASN A 76 -4.94 2.92 -8.57
N LYS A 77 -5.84 2.24 -9.30
CA LYS A 77 -5.63 1.75 -10.67
C LYS A 77 -4.43 0.82 -10.82
N ILE A 78 -4.16 -0.01 -9.81
CA ILE A 78 -3.15 -1.08 -9.93
C ILE A 78 -3.73 -2.18 -10.85
N PRO A 79 -3.08 -2.49 -11.98
CA PRO A 79 -3.69 -3.27 -13.06
C PRO A 79 -3.69 -4.78 -12.81
N SER A 80 -2.76 -5.30 -12.01
CA SER A 80 -2.64 -6.74 -11.75
C SER A 80 -2.57 -7.03 -10.26
N PHE A 81 -3.21 -8.13 -9.85
CA PHE A 81 -3.12 -8.66 -8.48
C PHE A 81 -1.73 -9.19 -8.15
N SER A 82 -1.00 -9.73 -9.14
CA SER A 82 0.40 -10.14 -8.98
C SER A 82 1.33 -8.96 -8.68
N GLU A 83 0.90 -7.73 -8.96
CA GLU A 83 1.63 -6.55 -8.52
C GLU A 83 1.29 -6.15 -7.08
N ILE A 84 0.12 -6.51 -6.57
CA ILE A 84 -0.35 -6.12 -5.24
C ILE A 84 0.42 -6.87 -4.15
N PHE A 85 0.56 -8.19 -4.31
CA PHE A 85 1.32 -9.05 -3.42
C PHE A 85 2.40 -9.76 -4.22
N SER A 86 3.64 -9.61 -3.78
CA SER A 86 4.81 -10.25 -4.39
C SER A 86 5.61 -10.93 -3.30
N PHE A 87 5.93 -12.20 -3.52
CA PHE A 87 6.71 -13.03 -2.60
C PHE A 87 8.04 -13.34 -3.29
N ASN A 88 9.14 -12.91 -2.68
CA ASN A 88 10.50 -13.16 -3.14
C ASN A 88 11.14 -14.18 -2.20
N ASN A 89 10.93 -15.45 -2.51
CA ASN A 89 11.45 -16.59 -1.74
C ASN A 89 12.99 -16.60 -1.65
N PRO A 90 13.78 -16.29 -2.71
CA PRO A 90 15.24 -16.17 -2.58
C PRO A 90 15.69 -15.25 -1.44
N ASP A 91 15.12 -14.05 -1.37
CA ASP A 91 15.51 -13.01 -0.40
C ASP A 91 14.67 -13.03 0.90
N ASN A 92 13.80 -14.03 1.06
CA ASN A 92 12.81 -14.12 2.15
C ASN A 92 12.05 -12.80 2.33
N GLU A 93 11.63 -12.17 1.24
CA GLU A 93 11.03 -10.84 1.23
C GLU A 93 9.57 -10.88 0.74
N ILE A 94 8.68 -10.24 1.49
CA ILE A 94 7.28 -10.04 1.09
C ILE A 94 7.10 -8.57 0.73
N CYS A 95 6.53 -8.30 -0.43
CA CYS A 95 6.24 -6.95 -0.92
C CYS A 95 4.75 -6.75 -1.14
N VAL A 96 4.24 -5.60 -0.70
CA VAL A 96 2.86 -5.17 -0.93
C VAL A 96 2.83 -3.82 -1.65
N LYS A 97 2.07 -3.72 -2.75
CA LYS A 97 1.90 -2.48 -3.54
C LYS A 97 0.43 -2.12 -3.67
N LEU A 98 0.02 -1.07 -2.95
CA LEU A 98 -1.36 -0.57 -3.00
C LEU A 98 -1.51 0.76 -3.75
N SER A 99 -0.41 1.36 -4.20
CA SER A 99 -0.39 2.66 -4.89
C SER A 99 0.64 2.68 -6.03
N PRO A 100 0.41 3.48 -7.09
CA PRO A 100 1.39 3.65 -8.14
C PRO A 100 2.69 4.25 -7.57
N GLY A 101 3.83 3.70 -7.98
CA GLY A 101 5.16 4.18 -7.61
C GLY A 101 5.82 3.43 -6.44
N ARG A 102 5.20 3.38 -5.26
CA ARG A 102 5.82 2.79 -4.06
C ARG A 102 5.24 1.40 -3.74
N LYS A 103 6.13 0.43 -3.52
CA LYS A 103 5.86 -0.84 -2.83
C LYS A 103 6.52 -0.80 -1.46
N ASN A 104 5.90 -1.40 -0.44
CA ASN A 104 6.54 -1.64 0.84
C ASN A 104 6.93 -3.11 0.92
N CYS A 105 8.17 -3.37 1.31
CA CYS A 105 8.68 -4.73 1.43
C CYS A 105 9.19 -4.98 2.85
N TYR A 106 9.14 -6.23 3.28
CA TYR A 106 9.60 -6.64 4.60
C TYR A 106 10.16 -8.06 4.54
N HIS A 107 11.31 -8.26 5.15
CA HIS A 107 11.95 -9.57 5.23
C HIS A 107 11.35 -10.41 6.36
N HIS A 108 11.10 -11.68 6.09
CA HIS A 108 10.85 -12.68 7.12
C HIS A 108 12.15 -13.42 7.47
N PHE A 109 12.22 -13.90 8.70
CA PHE A 109 13.37 -14.61 9.26
C PHE A 109 13.22 -16.13 9.12
N ASN A 110 12.00 -16.62 9.01
CA ASN A 110 11.75 -18.05 8.87
C ASN A 110 12.21 -18.56 7.50
N ASN A 111 12.87 -19.72 7.48
CA ASN A 111 13.48 -20.30 6.29
C ASN A 111 12.48 -21.18 5.54
N VAL A 112 11.44 -20.54 5.01
CA VAL A 112 10.32 -21.19 4.34
C VAL A 112 10.01 -20.48 3.03
N ASP A 113 9.52 -21.25 2.06
CA ASP A 113 9.07 -20.74 0.77
C ASP A 113 7.55 -20.57 0.76
N ILE A 114 7.09 -19.44 0.22
CA ILE A 114 5.66 -19.19 0.00
C ILE A 114 5.31 -19.66 -1.41
N THR A 115 4.34 -20.56 -1.53
CA THR A 115 3.93 -21.15 -2.81
C THR A 115 2.41 -21.23 -2.93
N ASN A 116 1.93 -21.58 -4.13
CA ASN A 116 0.51 -21.83 -4.39
C ASN A 116 -0.42 -20.65 -4.04
N GLU A 117 0.04 -19.42 -4.29
CA GLU A 117 -0.77 -18.24 -4.03
C GLU A 117 -2.06 -18.24 -4.86
N LYS A 118 -3.20 -18.17 -4.18
CA LYS A 118 -4.54 -18.13 -4.77
C LYS A 118 -5.30 -16.96 -4.19
N ILE A 119 -5.88 -16.16 -5.07
CA ILE A 119 -6.76 -15.06 -4.67
C ILE A 119 -8.19 -15.44 -5.04
N GLN A 120 -9.05 -15.45 -4.04
CA GLN A 120 -10.48 -15.61 -4.21
C GLN A 120 -11.13 -14.24 -4.09
N LEU A 121 -11.43 -13.65 -5.25
CA LEU A 121 -12.24 -12.43 -5.32
C LEU A 121 -13.69 -12.86 -5.19
N ALA A 122 -14.41 -12.30 -4.22
CA ALA A 122 -15.83 -12.55 -4.14
C ALA A 122 -16.52 -11.93 -5.38
N ALA A 123 -17.28 -12.74 -6.10
CA ALA A 123 -18.00 -12.31 -7.30
C ALA A 123 -19.38 -11.76 -6.90
N GLY A 124 -19.61 -10.46 -7.12
CA GLY A 124 -20.93 -9.84 -7.04
C GLY A 124 -20.99 -8.54 -6.21
N PRO A 125 -22.14 -7.84 -6.24
CA PRO A 125 -22.32 -6.53 -5.58
C PRO A 125 -22.35 -6.57 -4.04
N LYS A 126 -22.21 -7.76 -3.43
CA LYS A 126 -22.14 -8.01 -1.98
C LYS A 126 -20.91 -8.88 -1.61
N ALA A 127 -19.82 -8.64 -2.33
CA ALA A 127 -18.54 -9.28 -2.08
C ALA A 127 -17.94 -8.73 -0.78
N ASP A 128 -18.31 -9.30 0.37
CA ASP A 128 -17.94 -8.75 1.68
C ASP A 128 -16.48 -9.09 2.08
N THR A 129 -15.84 -10.07 1.41
CA THR A 129 -14.46 -10.49 1.69
C THR A 129 -13.73 -10.89 0.41
N ASN A 130 -12.45 -10.54 0.30
CA ASN A 130 -11.54 -11.05 -0.72
C ASN A 130 -10.43 -11.78 0.01
N LEU A 131 -10.15 -13.03 -0.37
CA LEU A 131 -9.24 -13.88 0.37
C LEU A 131 -7.95 -14.11 -0.41
N LEU A 132 -6.83 -14.07 0.30
CA LEU A 132 -5.52 -14.49 -0.17
C LEU A 132 -5.15 -15.77 0.57
N THR A 133 -4.94 -16.85 -0.17
CA THR A 133 -4.51 -18.14 0.36
C THR A 133 -3.14 -18.49 -0.20
N PHE A 134 -2.22 -18.97 0.63
CA PHE A 134 -0.91 -19.45 0.22
C PHE A 134 -0.44 -20.59 1.12
N GLU A 135 0.45 -21.42 0.59
CA GLU A 135 1.01 -22.58 1.26
C GLU A 135 2.48 -22.32 1.64
N ILE A 136 2.84 -22.69 2.86
CA ILE A 136 4.20 -22.60 3.37
C ILE A 136 4.91 -23.92 3.11
N LYS A 137 6.04 -23.88 2.41
CA LYS A 137 6.89 -25.03 2.14
C LYS A 137 8.26 -24.89 2.79
N GLU A 138 8.87 -26.02 3.08
CA GLU A 138 10.26 -26.02 3.53
C GLU A 138 11.15 -25.51 2.40
N LYS A 139 12.05 -24.58 2.73
CA LYS A 139 12.98 -24.05 1.73
C LYS A 139 14.00 -25.12 1.41
N GLU A 140 14.04 -25.55 0.14
CA GLU A 140 15.07 -26.48 -0.31
C GLU A 140 16.43 -25.76 -0.24
N VAL A 141 17.27 -26.16 0.71
CA VAL A 141 18.64 -25.68 0.81
C VAL A 141 19.38 -26.20 -0.41
N THR A 142 19.48 -25.37 -1.44
CA THR A 142 20.40 -25.62 -2.54
C THR A 142 21.81 -25.41 -1.99
N GLU A 143 22.43 -26.50 -1.54
CA GLU A 143 23.88 -26.55 -1.29
C GLU A 143 24.58 -26.07 -2.56
N SER A 144 25.00 -24.81 -2.54
CA SER A 144 25.92 -24.28 -3.55
C SER A 144 27.30 -24.83 -3.18
N ALA A 145 27.69 -25.88 -3.91
CA ALA A 145 29.02 -26.47 -3.90
C ALA A 145 30.10 -25.48 -4.37
#